data_AF-A0A3N5HGU6-F1
#
_entry.id   AF-A0A3N5HGU6-F1
#
_cell.length_a   1.000
_cell.length_b   1.000
_cell.length_c   1.000
_cell.angle_alpha   90.00
_cell.angle_beta   90.00
_cell.angle_gamma   90.00
#
_symmetry.space_group_name_H-M   'P 1'
#
loop_
_entity.id
_entity.type
_entity.pdbx_description
1 polymer ?
#
loop_
_entity_poly.entity_id
_entity_poly.type
_entity_poly.pdbx_seq_one_letter_code
_entity_poly.pdbx_strand_id
1 'polypeptide(L)'
;MAAVVLRDSIEVNASPADVFAFFEEMQCANTLESRASTSSAASRTATGEATRCLAPDPSLEPSRTTPPPLPSIAMSTLRWIALALFALAIAAAAAYVLDIGRAYERVAGRSKVIPSPDGNIEFTEGGSGPAVLVIHGSGGGYDQGELIAQALIGESFHWIAPSRFGYLRSTFREGATFDDQARAYAHLLDHLGMTRSTGASARF
;
A
#
# COMPACT_ATOMS: atom_id res chain seq x y z
N MET A 1 8.77 2.51 13.22
CA MET A 1 8.40 3.90 12.89
C MET A 1 9.41 4.81 13.57
N ALA A 2 9.97 5.80 12.90
CA ALA A 2 11.03 6.65 13.47
C ALA A 2 10.63 8.12 13.35
N ALA A 3 10.19 8.74 14.45
CA ALA A 3 10.21 10.19 14.59
C ALA A 3 11.63 10.58 15.03
N VAL A 4 12.30 11.42 14.26
CA VAL A 4 13.64 11.90 14.63
C VAL A 4 13.48 13.31 15.17
N VAL A 5 13.56 13.43 16.50
CA VAL A 5 13.51 14.72 17.19
C VAL A 5 14.85 15.43 17.02
N LEU A 6 14.82 16.68 16.55
CA LEU A 6 16.01 17.47 16.24
C LEU A 6 16.31 18.53 17.32
N ARG A 7 16.44 18.12 18.61
CA ARG A 7 17.46 18.54 19.63
C ARG A 7 17.03 18.52 21.11
N ASP A 8 18.09 18.38 21.93
CA ASP A 8 18.25 18.57 23.39
C ASP A 8 17.10 18.17 24.31
N SER A 9 17.22 16.94 24.82
CA SER A 9 16.82 16.54 26.17
C SER A 9 15.42 16.92 26.63
N ILE A 10 14.37 16.52 25.91
CA ILE A 10 13.03 16.38 26.49
C ILE A 10 12.39 15.07 25.99
N GLU A 11 12.15 14.14 26.91
CA GLU A 11 11.43 12.90 26.66
C GLU A 11 9.97 13.22 26.30
N VAL A 12 9.62 13.11 25.01
CA VAL A 12 8.21 13.05 24.61
C VAL A 12 7.71 11.65 24.96
N ASN A 13 7.06 11.53 26.10
CA ASN A 13 6.51 10.29 26.63
C ASN A 13 5.19 9.95 25.91
N ALA A 14 5.26 9.65 24.61
CA ALA A 14 4.20 8.89 23.96
C ALA A 14 4.50 7.40 24.22
N SER A 15 3.63 6.73 24.98
CA SER A 15 3.81 5.31 25.26
C SER A 15 3.80 4.53 23.94
N PRO A 16 4.67 3.52 23.75
CA PRO A 16 4.59 2.62 22.61
C PRO A 16 3.17 2.05 22.40
N ALA A 17 2.37 1.95 23.46
CA ALA A 17 0.97 1.52 23.41
C ALA A 17 0.03 2.53 22.70
N ASP A 18 0.25 3.83 22.87
CA ASP A 18 -0.60 4.87 22.24
C ASP A 18 -0.36 4.93 20.73
N VAL A 19 0.90 4.75 20.34
CA VAL A 19 1.27 4.60 18.93
C VAL A 19 0.69 3.31 18.37
N PHE A 20 0.78 2.18 19.09
CA PHE A 20 0.23 0.90 18.62
C PHE A 20 -1.30 0.91 18.48
N ALA A 21 -2.01 1.55 19.41
CA ALA A 21 -3.47 1.65 19.39
C ALA A 21 -3.98 2.44 18.17
N PHE A 22 -3.32 3.54 17.80
CA PHE A 22 -3.63 4.29 16.58
C PHE A 22 -3.40 3.45 15.31
N PHE A 23 -2.37 2.60 15.29
CA PHE A 23 -2.13 1.68 14.17
C PHE A 23 -3.19 0.56 14.09
N GLU A 24 -3.61 0.01 15.23
CA GLU A 24 -4.65 -1.03 15.28
C GLU A 24 -5.99 -0.50 14.74
N GLU A 25 -6.35 0.73 15.09
CA GLU A 25 -7.56 1.39 14.60
C GLU A 25 -7.51 1.64 13.08
N MET A 26 -6.34 2.02 12.54
CA MET A 26 -6.14 2.26 11.11
C MET A 26 -6.02 0.97 10.27
N GLN A 27 -5.51 -0.13 10.86
CA GLN A 27 -5.45 -1.45 10.23
C GLN A 27 -6.78 -2.19 10.28
N CYS A 28 -7.61 -1.96 11.30
CA CYS A 28 -8.92 -2.58 11.43
C CYS A 28 -9.86 -2.15 10.28
N ALA A 29 -9.74 -0.92 9.79
CA ALA A 29 -10.47 -0.43 8.62
C ALA A 29 -10.12 -1.18 7.32
N ASN A 30 -8.87 -1.64 7.14
CA ASN A 30 -8.42 -2.35 5.93
C ASN A 30 -8.64 -3.87 5.97
N THR A 31 -8.86 -4.45 7.15
CA THR A 31 -8.92 -5.92 7.32
C THR A 31 -10.34 -6.48 7.09
N LEU A 32 -11.36 -5.64 7.07
CA LEU A 32 -12.76 -6.06 6.85
C LEU A 32 -13.09 -6.39 5.39
N GLU A 33 -12.27 -5.99 4.41
CA GLU A 33 -12.50 -6.32 2.98
C GLU A 33 -11.80 -7.61 2.50
N SER A 34 -10.78 -8.11 3.22
CA SER A 34 -9.92 -9.21 2.74
C SER A 34 -10.41 -10.63 3.06
N ARG A 35 -11.50 -10.83 3.81
CA ARG A 35 -11.93 -12.16 4.29
C ARG A 35 -12.95 -12.90 3.40
N ALA A 36 -13.27 -12.40 2.20
CA ALA A 36 -14.34 -12.98 1.37
C ALA A 36 -13.90 -14.04 0.33
N SER A 37 -12.64 -14.43 0.22
CA SER A 37 -12.22 -15.36 -0.83
C SER A 37 -11.06 -16.25 -0.42
N THR A 38 -11.36 -17.42 0.15
CA THR A 38 -10.60 -18.69 -0.03
C THR A 38 -11.20 -19.79 0.83
N SER A 39 -11.89 -20.76 0.23
CA SER A 39 -11.59 -22.18 0.47
C SER A 39 -12.24 -23.05 -0.62
N SER A 40 -11.44 -23.86 -1.31
CA SER A 40 -11.86 -24.92 -2.21
C SER A 40 -10.98 -26.16 -1.98
N ALA A 41 -11.63 -27.32 -2.08
CA ALA A 41 -11.13 -28.67 -2.39
C ALA A 41 -10.55 -29.56 -1.27
N ALA A 42 -11.28 -30.66 -1.00
CA ALA A 42 -10.76 -31.98 -0.63
C ALA A 42 -11.77 -33.03 -1.16
N SER A 43 -11.41 -33.82 -2.19
CA SER A 43 -10.78 -35.15 -2.14
C SER A 43 -11.80 -36.30 -2.18
N ARG A 44 -11.76 -37.12 -3.24
CA ARG A 44 -12.35 -38.46 -3.27
C ARG A 44 -11.28 -39.45 -3.76
N THR A 45 -10.98 -40.41 -2.90
CA THR A 45 -10.12 -41.57 -3.12
C THR A 45 -10.80 -42.59 -4.02
N ALA A 46 -10.10 -43.07 -5.05
CA ALA A 46 -10.51 -44.18 -5.90
C ALA A 46 -9.64 -45.40 -5.58
N THR A 47 -10.25 -46.47 -5.07
CA THR A 47 -9.64 -47.80 -4.96
C THR A 47 -9.83 -48.54 -6.28
N GLY A 48 -8.72 -48.93 -6.91
CA GLY A 48 -8.71 -49.68 -8.15
C GLY A 48 -8.89 -51.18 -7.95
N GLU A 49 -9.73 -51.79 -8.77
CA GLU A 49 -9.81 -53.24 -8.96
C GLU A 49 -9.57 -53.54 -10.45
N ALA A 50 -8.56 -54.37 -10.72
CA ALA A 50 -8.03 -54.62 -12.05
C ALA A 50 -9.00 -55.48 -12.87
N THR A 51 -9.72 -54.86 -13.80
CA THR A 51 -10.56 -55.58 -14.77
C THR A 51 -9.69 -56.14 -15.90
N ARG A 52 -9.70 -57.46 -16.02
CA ARG A 52 -9.03 -58.27 -17.05
C ARG A 52 -9.46 -57.82 -18.46
N CYS A 53 -8.48 -57.48 -19.32
CA CYS A 53 -8.73 -57.05 -20.70
C CYS A 53 -9.27 -58.22 -21.54
N LEU A 54 -10.52 -58.11 -22.00
CA LEU A 54 -11.09 -58.96 -23.04
C LEU A 54 -10.83 -58.29 -24.40
N ALA A 55 -10.37 -59.05 -25.39
CA ALA A 55 -10.13 -58.52 -26.74
C ALA A 55 -11.46 -58.02 -27.36
N PRO A 56 -11.46 -56.86 -28.05
CA PRO A 56 -12.68 -56.28 -28.59
C PRO A 56 -13.25 -57.12 -29.73
N ASP A 57 -14.56 -57.37 -29.66
CA ASP A 57 -15.32 -58.09 -30.68
C ASP A 57 -15.39 -57.24 -31.97
N PRO A 58 -14.91 -57.75 -33.12
CA PRO A 58 -14.88 -57.02 -34.39
C PRO A 58 -16.28 -56.79 -34.99
N SER A 59 -17.34 -57.36 -34.42
CA SER A 59 -18.72 -57.12 -34.86
C SER A 59 -19.43 -55.94 -34.15
N LEU A 60 -18.77 -55.32 -33.16
CA LEU A 60 -19.23 -54.10 -32.49
C LEU A 60 -18.55 -52.86 -33.09
N GLU A 61 -18.91 -52.47 -34.31
CA GLU A 61 -18.66 -51.09 -34.76
C GLU A 61 -19.47 -50.15 -33.85
N PRO A 62 -18.83 -49.28 -33.03
CA PRO A 62 -19.57 -48.35 -32.21
C PRO A 62 -20.28 -47.38 -33.15
N SER A 63 -21.61 -47.43 -33.15
CA SER A 63 -22.46 -46.46 -33.82
C SER A 63 -21.97 -45.05 -33.46
N ARG A 64 -21.40 -44.32 -34.43
CA ARG A 64 -20.94 -42.93 -34.23
C ARG A 64 -22.16 -42.05 -34.00
N THR A 65 -22.65 -42.02 -32.77
CA THR A 65 -23.59 -41.03 -32.31
C THR A 65 -22.81 -39.74 -32.08
N THR A 66 -23.04 -38.74 -32.94
CA THR A 66 -22.61 -37.38 -32.63
C THR A 66 -23.21 -36.98 -31.28
N PRO A 67 -22.39 -36.51 -30.31
CA PRO A 67 -22.92 -36.07 -29.03
C PRO A 67 -23.98 -34.98 -29.29
N PRO A 68 -25.10 -35.00 -28.54
CA PRO A 68 -26.14 -34.00 -28.72
C PRO A 68 -25.54 -32.60 -28.47
N PRO A 69 -25.97 -31.56 -29.22
CA PRO A 69 -25.55 -30.21 -28.93
C PRO A 69 -25.91 -29.86 -27.49
N LEU A 70 -25.00 -29.17 -26.79
CA LEU A 70 -25.25 -28.74 -25.43
C LEU A 70 -26.55 -27.90 -25.37
N PRO A 71 -27.39 -28.06 -24.35
CA PRO A 71 -28.66 -27.35 -24.26
C PRO A 71 -28.42 -25.84 -24.20
N SER A 72 -29.14 -25.08 -25.04
CA SER A 72 -29.03 -23.62 -25.19
C SER A 72 -29.13 -22.84 -23.87
N ILE A 73 -29.77 -23.43 -22.87
CA ILE A 73 -29.92 -22.88 -21.51
C ILE A 73 -28.56 -22.74 -20.81
N ALA A 74 -27.65 -23.71 -20.96
CA ALA A 74 -26.32 -23.67 -20.33
C ALA A 74 -25.40 -22.58 -20.92
N MET A 75 -25.56 -22.26 -22.20
CA MET A 75 -24.84 -21.16 -22.85
C MET A 75 -25.43 -19.79 -22.47
N SER A 76 -26.75 -19.70 -22.26
CA SER A 76 -27.43 -18.49 -21.79
C SER A 76 -27.03 -18.13 -20.35
N THR A 77 -27.00 -19.10 -19.44
CA THR A 77 -26.58 -18.87 -18.05
C THR A 77 -25.12 -18.44 -17.95
N LEU A 78 -24.22 -19.07 -18.71
CA LEU A 78 -22.80 -18.69 -18.74
C LEU A 78 -22.61 -17.26 -19.25
N ARG A 79 -23.38 -16.85 -20.27
CA ARG A 79 -23.36 -15.48 -20.79
C ARG A 79 -23.83 -14.47 -19.74
N TRP A 80 -24.88 -14.76 -18.98
CA TRP A 80 -25.34 -13.87 -17.91
C TRP A 80 -24.33 -13.79 -16.76
N ILE A 81 -23.69 -14.89 -16.38
CA ILE A 81 -22.60 -14.88 -15.40
C ILE A 81 -21.45 -14.02 -15.89
N ALA A 82 -21.01 -14.20 -17.14
CA ALA A 82 -19.95 -13.39 -17.73
C ALA A 82 -20.31 -11.89 -17.75
N LEU A 83 -21.54 -11.55 -18.14
CA LEU A 83 -22.03 -10.16 -18.13
C LEU A 83 -22.07 -9.58 -16.71
N ALA A 84 -22.52 -10.34 -15.72
CA ALA A 84 -22.55 -9.90 -14.33
C ALA A 84 -21.13 -9.66 -13.78
N LEU A 85 -20.19 -10.58 -14.03
CA LEU A 85 -18.79 -10.42 -13.63
C LEU A 85 -18.14 -9.22 -14.32
N PHE A 86 -18.42 -9.01 -15.61
CA PHE A 86 -17.91 -7.85 -16.34
C PHE A 86 -18.47 -6.54 -15.80
N ALA A 87 -19.77 -6.48 -15.52
CA ALA A 87 -20.39 -5.32 -14.89
C ALA A 87 -19.81 -5.03 -13.50
N LEU A 88 -19.58 -6.07 -12.69
CA LEU A 88 -18.93 -5.94 -11.39
C LEU A 88 -17.49 -5.42 -11.51
N ALA A 89 -16.70 -5.93 -12.46
CA ALA A 89 -15.35 -5.45 -12.70
C ALA A 89 -15.32 -3.98 -13.13
N ILE A 90 -16.26 -3.55 -13.98
CA ILE A 90 -16.41 -2.13 -14.35
C ILE A 90 -16.77 -1.29 -13.13
N ALA A 91 -17.73 -1.73 -12.31
CA ALA A 91 -18.13 -1.01 -11.12
C ALA A 91 -16.98 -0.86 -10.11
N ALA A 92 -16.21 -1.93 -9.89
CA ALA A 92 -15.02 -1.92 -9.05
C ALA A 92 -13.94 -0.98 -9.59
N ALA A 93 -13.65 -1.03 -10.89
CA ALA A 93 -12.69 -0.14 -11.53
C ALA A 93 -13.13 1.34 -11.44
N ALA A 94 -14.42 1.62 -11.66
CA ALA A 94 -14.96 2.97 -11.52
C ALA A 94 -14.87 3.48 -10.07
N ALA A 95 -15.23 2.64 -9.10
CA ALA A 95 -15.08 2.98 -7.67
C ALA A 95 -13.62 3.27 -7.32
N TYR A 96 -12.68 2.44 -7.77
CA TYR A 96 -11.25 2.64 -7.59
C TYR A 96 -10.76 3.96 -8.19
N VAL A 97 -11.11 4.26 -9.45
CA VAL A 97 -10.67 5.49 -10.14
C VAL A 97 -11.23 6.74 -9.45
N LEU A 98 -12.47 6.69 -8.97
CA LEU A 98 -13.07 7.80 -8.22
C LEU A 98 -12.41 7.98 -6.85
N ASP A 99 -12.14 6.89 -6.14
CA ASP A 99 -11.54 6.94 -4.80
C ASP A 99 -10.07 7.41 -4.86
N ILE A 100 -9.28 6.88 -5.79
CA ILE A 100 -7.89 7.30 -5.97
C ILE A 100 -7.80 8.76 -6.41
N GLY A 101 -8.75 9.23 -7.23
CA GLY A 101 -8.85 10.65 -7.59
C GLY A 101 -9.05 11.54 -6.36
N ARG A 102 -10.00 11.18 -5.48
CA ARG A 102 -10.23 11.88 -4.20
C ARG A 102 -9.00 11.81 -3.29
N ALA A 103 -8.29 10.69 -3.27
CA ALA A 103 -7.05 10.56 -2.51
C ALA A 103 -5.98 11.54 -3.01
N TYR A 104 -5.78 11.63 -4.32
CA TYR A 104 -4.88 12.61 -4.92
C TYR A 104 -5.32 14.06 -4.69
N GLU A 105 -6.61 14.36 -4.76
CA GLU A 105 -7.12 15.71 -4.47
C GLU A 105 -6.84 16.15 -3.04
N ARG A 106 -6.93 15.24 -2.05
CA ARG A 106 -6.62 15.57 -0.64
C ARG A 106 -5.16 15.99 -0.45
N VAL A 107 -4.24 15.45 -1.25
CA VAL A 107 -2.81 15.80 -1.20
C VAL A 107 -2.44 16.89 -2.21
N ALA A 108 -3.29 17.20 -3.18
CA ALA A 108 -3.00 18.22 -4.17
C ALA A 108 -2.88 19.61 -3.52
N GLY A 109 -1.72 20.26 -3.71
CA GLY A 109 -1.49 21.65 -3.31
C GLY A 109 -1.15 21.88 -1.83
N ARG A 110 -1.05 20.82 -1.01
CA ARG A 110 -0.70 20.93 0.43
C ARG A 110 0.78 20.69 0.73
N SER A 111 1.59 20.40 -0.28
CA SER A 111 3.01 20.09 -0.14
C SER A 111 3.87 20.93 -1.05
N LYS A 112 5.09 21.15 -0.57
CA LYS A 112 6.19 21.82 -1.26
C LYS A 112 7.11 20.77 -1.87
N VAL A 113 7.74 21.12 -2.98
CA VAL A 113 8.78 20.27 -3.61
C VAL A 113 10.02 21.11 -3.78
N ILE A 114 11.15 20.60 -3.28
CA ILE A 114 12.46 21.22 -3.46
C ILE A 114 13.40 20.27 -4.21
N PRO A 115 14.28 20.79 -5.07
CA PRO A 115 15.35 19.99 -5.64
C PRO A 115 16.43 19.72 -4.59
N SER A 116 17.07 18.56 -4.69
CA SER A 116 18.28 18.21 -3.92
C SER A 116 19.26 17.42 -4.82
N PRO A 117 20.52 17.25 -4.41
CA PRO A 117 21.48 16.40 -5.13
C PRO A 117 20.98 14.96 -5.35
N ASP A 118 20.11 14.48 -4.47
CA ASP A 118 19.53 13.13 -4.49
C ASP A 118 18.23 13.01 -5.30
N GLY A 119 17.75 14.12 -5.86
CA GLY A 119 16.47 14.23 -6.55
C GLY A 119 15.49 15.14 -5.82
N ASN A 120 14.26 15.21 -6.30
CA ASN A 120 13.23 16.04 -5.69
C ASN A 120 12.79 15.49 -4.34
N ILE A 121 12.57 16.38 -3.39
CA ILE A 121 12.02 16.08 -2.06
C ILE A 121 10.69 16.78 -1.95
N GLU A 122 9.61 16.00 -1.84
CA GLU A 122 8.30 16.52 -1.48
C GLU A 122 8.12 16.49 0.04
N PHE A 123 7.64 17.57 0.62
CA PHE A 123 7.37 17.65 2.06
C PHE A 123 6.23 18.63 2.37
N THR A 124 5.74 18.57 3.60
CA THR A 124 4.95 19.66 4.18
C THR A 124 5.44 19.96 5.60
N GLU A 125 5.02 21.08 6.15
CA GLU A 125 5.38 21.53 7.48
C GLU A 125 4.24 22.33 8.11
N GLY A 126 4.22 22.39 9.43
CA GLY A 126 3.24 23.16 10.18
C GLY A 126 3.62 23.28 11.65
N GLY A 127 2.73 23.88 12.44
CA GLY A 127 3.01 24.23 13.82
C GLY A 127 4.10 25.29 13.96
N SER A 128 4.53 25.48 15.21
CA SER A 128 5.52 26.47 15.60
C SER A 128 6.30 25.98 16.81
N GLY A 129 7.58 26.35 16.97
CA GLY A 129 8.40 25.91 18.09
C GLY A 129 9.57 25.02 17.67
N PRO A 130 10.04 24.10 18.53
CA PRO A 130 11.17 23.22 18.22
C PRO A 130 10.88 22.33 17.01
N ALA A 131 11.89 22.16 16.15
CA ALA A 131 11.76 21.39 14.92
C ALA A 131 11.73 19.88 15.17
N VAL A 132 10.77 19.18 14.54
CA VAL A 132 10.66 17.72 14.59
C VAL A 132 10.47 17.16 13.18
N LEU A 133 11.30 16.18 12.81
CA LEU A 133 11.18 15.49 11.53
C LEU A 133 10.33 14.23 11.71
N VAL A 134 9.20 14.17 10.99
CA VAL A 134 8.20 13.10 11.10
C VAL A 134 8.25 12.24 9.84
N ILE A 135 8.71 10.99 9.99
CA ILE A 135 8.89 10.07 8.85
C ILE A 135 7.76 9.05 8.80
N HIS A 136 7.07 9.02 7.66
CA HIS A 136 5.96 8.12 7.41
C HIS A 136 6.38 6.66 7.16
N GLY A 137 5.42 5.73 7.24
CA GLY A 137 5.61 4.29 7.03
C GLY A 137 5.49 3.88 5.56
N SER A 138 5.06 2.64 5.31
CA SER A 138 4.69 2.17 3.96
C SER A 138 3.27 2.62 3.58
N GLY A 139 3.04 2.90 2.30
CA GLY A 139 1.70 3.20 1.76
C GLY A 139 1.19 4.62 1.98
N GLY A 140 2.03 5.54 2.46
CA GLY A 140 1.67 6.95 2.69
C GLY A 140 2.58 7.92 1.94
N GLY A 141 2.80 9.08 2.54
CA GLY A 141 3.68 10.14 2.05
C GLY A 141 3.82 11.22 3.11
N TYR A 142 4.08 12.46 2.68
CA TYR A 142 4.09 13.60 3.57
C TYR A 142 2.76 13.75 4.35
N ASP A 143 1.65 13.34 3.74
CA ASP A 143 0.28 13.43 4.26
C ASP A 143 0.07 12.51 5.47
N GLN A 144 0.61 11.29 5.40
CA GLN A 144 0.66 10.41 6.57
C GLN A 144 1.51 11.03 7.68
N GLY A 145 2.67 11.62 7.33
CA GLY A 145 3.52 12.33 8.29
C GLY A 145 2.82 13.53 8.95
N GLU A 146 2.05 14.31 8.19
CA GLU A 146 1.20 15.41 8.68
C GLU A 146 0.16 14.90 9.67
N LEU A 147 -0.55 13.81 9.35
CA LEU A 147 -1.54 13.20 10.25
C LEU A 147 -0.90 12.73 11.56
N ILE A 148 0.27 12.08 11.49
CA ILE A 148 1.02 11.64 12.67
C ILE A 148 1.43 12.85 13.53
N ALA A 149 1.91 13.92 12.89
CA ALA A 149 2.33 15.13 13.58
C ALA A 149 1.17 15.80 14.31
N GLN A 150 0.03 15.97 13.64
CA GLN A 150 -1.17 16.58 14.21
C GLN A 150 -1.74 15.73 15.36
N ALA A 151 -1.69 14.39 15.24
CA ALA A 151 -2.24 13.50 16.26
C ALA A 151 -1.35 13.36 17.50
N LEU A 152 -0.02 13.32 17.35
CA LEU A 152 0.90 12.97 18.43
C LEU A 152 1.67 14.15 19.03
N ILE A 153 1.94 15.19 18.23
CA ILE A 153 2.86 16.28 18.59
C ILE A 153 2.11 17.62 18.71
N GLY A 154 1.12 17.84 17.85
CA GLY A 154 0.32 19.06 17.81
C GLY A 154 1.07 20.30 17.28
N GLU A 155 0.44 21.47 17.43
CA GLU A 155 0.92 22.74 16.84
C GLU A 155 2.05 23.42 17.63
N SER A 156 2.39 22.90 18.82
CA SER A 156 3.45 23.45 19.71
C SER A 156 4.87 23.08 19.27
N PHE A 157 5.00 22.29 18.21
CA PHE A 157 6.26 21.99 17.55
C PHE A 157 6.19 22.37 16.08
N HIS A 158 7.31 22.81 15.53
CA HIS A 158 7.45 22.97 14.08
C HIS A 158 7.73 21.59 13.47
N TRP A 159 6.68 20.91 13.04
CA TRP A 159 6.81 19.58 12.46
C TRP A 159 7.06 19.67 10.95
N ILE A 160 7.89 18.75 10.44
CA ILE A 160 8.27 18.65 9.02
C ILE A 160 8.07 17.21 8.61
N ALA A 161 7.24 16.99 7.59
CA ALA A 161 6.88 15.67 7.10
C ALA A 161 7.33 15.54 5.64
N PRO A 162 8.51 14.95 5.36
CA PRO A 162 8.91 14.63 4.00
C PRO A 162 8.31 13.30 3.52
N SER A 163 8.04 13.21 2.22
CA SER A 163 7.80 11.93 1.55
C SER A 163 9.13 11.21 1.32
N ARG A 164 9.19 9.93 1.69
CA ARG A 164 10.33 9.05 1.39
C ARG A 164 10.50 8.89 -0.13
N PHE A 165 11.69 8.52 -0.56
CA PHE A 165 11.97 8.21 -1.97
C PHE A 165 10.96 7.21 -2.53
N GLY A 166 10.41 7.54 -3.70
CA GLY A 166 9.45 6.69 -4.41
C GLY A 166 8.01 6.88 -3.97
N TYR A 167 7.76 7.75 -2.99
CA TYR A 167 6.42 8.14 -2.59
C TYR A 167 6.08 9.52 -3.14
N LEU A 168 4.87 9.62 -3.70
CA LEU A 168 4.33 10.85 -4.28
C LEU A 168 5.32 11.50 -5.27
N ARG A 169 5.72 12.75 -5.07
CA ARG A 169 6.61 13.52 -5.94
C ARG A 169 8.08 13.49 -5.49
N SER A 170 8.43 12.70 -4.47
CA SER A 170 9.83 12.47 -4.07
C SER A 170 10.51 11.47 -5.00
N THR A 171 11.65 11.87 -5.58
CA THR A 171 12.39 11.05 -6.55
C THR A 171 12.91 9.76 -5.89
N PHE A 172 12.84 8.65 -6.63
CA PHE A 172 13.57 7.43 -6.32
C PHE A 172 14.61 7.19 -7.41
N ARG A 173 15.89 7.10 -7.02
CA ARG A 173 16.99 6.73 -7.92
C ARG A 173 17.27 5.23 -7.78
N GLU A 174 17.55 4.56 -8.89
CA GLU A 174 17.96 3.16 -8.85
C GLU A 174 19.23 3.01 -8.00
N GLY A 175 19.23 2.01 -7.10
CA GLY A 175 20.33 1.80 -6.16
C GLY A 175 20.39 2.76 -4.96
N ALA A 176 19.38 3.61 -4.76
CA ALA A 176 19.34 4.51 -3.61
C ALA A 176 19.35 3.73 -2.27
N THR A 177 20.16 4.21 -1.34
CA THR A 177 20.36 3.65 0.00
C THR A 177 19.60 4.44 1.07
N PHE A 178 19.57 3.91 2.30
CA PHE A 178 19.06 4.67 3.45
C PHE A 178 19.91 5.90 3.75
N ASP A 179 21.22 5.84 3.49
CA ASP A 179 22.13 6.98 3.69
C ASP A 179 21.84 8.11 2.69
N ASP A 180 21.50 7.77 1.44
CA ASP A 180 21.03 8.75 0.46
C ASP A 180 19.76 9.46 0.94
N GLN A 181 18.83 8.71 1.53
CA GLN A 181 17.59 9.27 2.09
C GLN A 181 17.87 10.19 3.29
N ALA A 182 18.78 9.79 4.18
CA ALA A 182 19.21 10.62 5.30
C ALA A 182 19.90 11.92 4.83
N ARG A 183 20.71 11.87 3.77
CA ARG A 183 21.34 13.04 3.17
C ARG A 183 20.34 13.99 2.53
N ALA A 184 19.34 13.45 1.82
CA ALA A 184 18.23 14.24 1.30
C ALA A 184 17.50 14.98 2.44
N TYR A 185 17.26 14.33 3.57
CA TYR A 185 16.66 14.99 4.73
C TYR A 185 17.57 16.04 5.36
N ALA A 186 18.88 15.81 5.44
CA ALA A 186 19.81 16.84 5.88
C ALA A 186 19.74 18.09 4.97
N HIS A 187 19.73 17.88 3.65
CA HIS A 187 19.57 18.96 2.68
C HIS A 187 18.23 19.71 2.84
N LEU A 188 17.14 18.99 3.12
CA LEU A 188 15.85 19.61 3.42
C LEU A 188 15.92 20.51 4.67
N LEU A 189 16.52 20.01 5.74
CA LEU A 189 16.65 20.77 6.99
C LEU A 189 17.54 22.01 6.82
N ASP A 190 18.64 21.88 6.07
CA ASP A 190 19.50 23.00 5.72
C ASP A 190 18.74 24.04 4.86
N HIS A 191 17.93 23.59 3.90
CA HIS A 191 17.07 24.47 3.09
C HIS A 191 16.07 25.26 3.92
N LEU A 192 15.53 24.66 4.98
CA LEU A 192 14.61 25.31 5.92
C LEU A 192 15.32 26.19 6.97
N GLY A 193 16.64 26.33 6.89
CA GLY A 193 17.43 27.12 7.84
C GLY A 193 17.57 26.45 9.22
N MET A 194 17.26 25.15 9.32
CA MET A 194 17.35 24.37 10.56
C MET A 194 18.75 23.80 10.72
N THR A 195 19.73 24.69 10.81
CA THR A 195 21.10 24.30 11.07
C THR A 195 21.19 23.72 12.48
N ARG A 196 21.61 22.45 12.60
CA ARG A 196 22.02 21.89 13.90
C ARG A 196 23.01 22.88 14.50
N SER A 197 22.72 23.45 15.66
CA SER A 197 23.83 24.09 16.38
C SER A 197 24.88 23.00 16.62
N THR A 198 26.10 23.39 16.31
CA THR A 198 27.32 22.58 16.21
C THR A 198 27.41 21.57 17.36
N GLY A 199 27.53 20.27 17.04
CA GLY A 199 27.82 19.26 18.06
C GLY A 199 27.73 17.78 17.68
N ALA A 200 26.93 17.38 16.69
CA ALA A 200 26.83 15.98 16.29
C ALA A 200 27.26 15.79 14.84
N SER A 201 28.53 15.44 14.66
CA SER A 201 29.02 14.74 13.47
C SER A 201 28.34 13.38 13.44
N ALA A 202 27.19 13.28 12.77
CA ALA A 202 26.68 11.99 12.32
C ALA A 202 27.54 11.58 11.12
N ARG A 203 28.63 10.87 11.38
CA ARG A 203 29.18 9.96 10.38
C ARG A 203 28.20 8.78 10.35
N PHE A 204 27.50 8.62 9.23
CA PHE A 204 26.80 7.39 8.90
C PHE A 204 27.85 6.35 8.49
#